data_AF-A0A8T1TXQ9-F1
#
_entry.id   AF-A0A8T1TXQ9-F1
#
_cell.length_a   1.000
_cell.length_b   1.000
_cell.length_c   1.000
_cell.angle_alpha   90.00
_cell.angle_beta   90.00
_cell.angle_gamma   90.00
#
_symmetry.space_group_name_H-M   'P 1'
#
loop_
_entity.id
_entity.type
_entity.pdbx_description
1 polymer ?
#
loop_
_entity_poly.entity_id
_entity_poly.type
_entity_poly.pdbx_seq_one_letter_code
_entity_poly.pdbx_strand_id
1 'polypeptide(L)' 'GVVIYGDPAYGINDLLCSPFRNAYVSSAEKRFNIDMSTTRVTIGWLFRVVKQKWAFLDWSTKHKIKPTPVARMV' A
#
# COMPACT_ATOMS: atom_id res chain seq x y z
N GLY A 1 18.14 -14.01 -0.29
CA GLY A 1 16.87 -13.62 -0.92
C GLY A 1 17.08 -12.31 -1.64
N VAL A 2 16.37 -12.07 -2.75
CA VAL A 2 16.37 -10.75 -3.41
C VAL A 2 15.52 -9.82 -2.56
N VAL A 3 16.10 -8.72 -2.08
CA VAL A 3 15.38 -7.72 -1.30
C VAL A 3 15.04 -6.55 -2.22
N ILE A 4 13.75 -6.21 -2.30
CA ILE A 4 13.28 -5.10 -3.11
C ILE A 4 13.36 -3.83 -2.26
N TYR A 5 13.96 -2.77 -2.81
CA TYR A 5 13.98 -1.48 -2.14
C TYR A 5 12.60 -0.82 -2.24
N GLY A 6 12.02 -0.53 -1.08
CA GLY A 6 10.68 -0.01 -0.93
C GLY A 6 10.65 1.45 -0.51
N ASP A 7 9.47 2.05 -0.69
CA ASP A 7 9.12 3.30 -0.04
C ASP A 7 8.97 3.11 1.49
N PRO A 8 9.39 4.06 2.34
CA PRO A 8 9.31 3.97 3.80
C PRO A 8 7.95 3.56 4.40
N ALA A 9 6.82 3.67 3.70
CA ALA A 9 5.53 3.24 4.24
C ALA A 9 5.29 1.72 4.26
N TYR A 10 6.09 0.92 3.54
CA TYR A 10 5.83 -0.52 3.45
C TYR A 10 6.42 -1.35 4.60
N GLY A 11 7.14 -0.73 5.54
CA GLY A 11 7.85 -1.44 6.60
C GLY A 11 9.07 -2.23 6.08
N ILE A 12 9.77 -2.92 6.97
CA ILE A 12 10.94 -3.76 6.64
C ILE A 12 10.55 -5.22 6.87
N ASN A 13 10.80 -6.09 5.89
CA ASN A 13 10.63 -7.54 6.03
C ASN A 13 11.65 -8.28 5.14
N ASP A 14 11.61 -9.62 5.15
CA ASP A 14 12.56 -10.48 4.44
C ASP A 14 12.63 -10.25 2.91
N LEU A 15 11.62 -9.59 2.34
CA LEU A 15 11.49 -9.30 0.91
C LEU A 15 11.60 -7.81 0.59
N LEU A 16 11.47 -6.93 1.59
CA LEU A 16 11.36 -5.49 1.38
C LEU A 16 12.25 -4.69 2.34
N CYS A 17 13.11 -3.86 1.76
CA CYS A 17 13.96 -2.91 2.48
C CYS A 17 13.31 -1.54 2.59
N SER A 18 13.67 -0.83 3.65
CA SER A 18 13.44 0.62 3.78
C SER A 18 14.18 1.38 2.68
N PRO A 19 13.79 2.63 2.37
CA PRO A 19 14.50 3.49 1.41
C PRO A 19 15.97 3.68 1.79
N PHE A 20 16.78 4.12 0.83
CA PHE A 20 18.16 4.52 1.10
C PHE A 20 18.19 5.64 2.15
N ARG A 21 18.76 5.35 3.31
CA ARG A 21 18.90 6.26 4.45
C ARG A 21 20.33 6.15 4.97
N ASN A 22 21.16 7.15 4.71
CA ASN A 22 22.53 7.28 5.23
C ASN A 22 22.92 8.77 5.30
N ALA A 23 23.98 9.10 6.05
CA ALA A 23 24.49 10.47 6.17
C ALA A 23 24.85 11.11 4.81
N TYR A 24 25.28 10.28 3.85
CA TYR A 24 25.46 10.65 2.46
C TYR A 24 24.68 9.68 1.57
N VAL A 25 23.54 10.14 1.05
CA VAL A 25 22.79 9.44 0.00
C VAL A 25 23.25 10.01 -1.33
N SER A 26 23.73 9.15 -2.23
CA SER A 26 24.15 9.53 -3.58
C SER A 26 23.00 10.15 -4.37
N SER A 27 23.32 10.92 -5.41
CA SER A 27 22.29 11.53 -6.27
C SER A 27 21.38 10.48 -6.93
N ALA A 28 21.92 9.31 -7.26
CA ALA A 28 21.16 8.20 -7.84
C ALA A 28 20.17 7.60 -6.84
N GLU A 29 20.61 7.36 -5.59
CA GLU A 29 19.75 6.83 -4.52
C GLU A 29 18.65 7.82 -4.12
N LYS A 30 18.95 9.14 -4.11
CA LYS A 30 17.93 10.18 -3.91
C LYS A 30 16.86 10.14 -5.00
N ARG A 31 17.29 10.05 -6.26
CA ARG A 31 16.37 9.96 -7.39
C ARG A 31 15.51 8.71 -7.30
N PHE A 32 16.11 7.57 -6.97
CA PHE A 32 15.37 6.33 -6.75
C PHE A 32 14.31 6.48 -5.64
N ASN A 33 14.68 7.07 -4.49
CA ASN A 33 13.74 7.30 -3.40
C ASN A 33 12.55 8.19 -3.84
N ILE A 34 12.80 9.23 -4.65
CA ILE A 34 11.76 10.12 -5.19
C ILE A 34 10.83 9.35 -6.16
N ASP A 35 11.42 8.63 -7.11
CA ASP A 35 10.68 7.88 -8.13
C ASP A 35 9.82 6.79 -7.48
N MET A 36 10.39 6.07 -6.50
CA MET A 36 9.69 5.02 -5.76
C MET A 36 8.52 5.59 -4.94
N SER A 37 8.72 6.73 -4.27
CA SER A 37 7.66 7.34 -3.47
C SER A 37 6.52 7.90 -4.32
N THR A 38 6.87 8.55 -5.44
CA THR A 38 5.89 9.04 -6.42
C THR A 38 5.05 7.91 -6.99
N THR A 39 5.70 6.81 -7.36
CA THR A 39 5.05 5.61 -7.90
C THR A 39 4.12 4.98 -6.86
N ARG A 40 4.58 4.79 -5.61
CA ARG A 40 3.77 4.22 -4.52
C ARG A 40 2.51 5.04 -4.27
N VAL A 41 2.64 6.36 -4.16
CA VAL A 41 1.51 7.27 -3.93
C VAL A 41 0.51 7.18 -5.07
N THR A 42 0.99 7.22 -6.33
CA THR A 42 0.15 7.14 -7.53
C THR A 42 -0.64 5.82 -7.57
N ILE A 43 0.03 4.70 -7.34
CA ILE A 43 -0.60 3.37 -7.31
C ILE A 43 -1.64 3.29 -6.18
N GLY A 44 -1.33 3.82 -4.99
CA GLY A 44 -2.28 3.89 -3.88
C GLY A 44 -3.56 4.65 -4.23
N TRP A 45 -3.43 5.80 -4.90
CA TRP A 45 -4.58 6.56 -5.41
C TRP A 45 -5.36 5.80 -6.47
N LEU A 46 -4.69 5.13 -7.41
CA LEU A 46 -5.34 4.30 -8.42
C LEU A 46 -6.15 3.17 -7.78
N PHE A 47 -5.59 2.47 -6.78
CA PHE A 47 -6.35 1.46 -6.02
C PHE A 47 -7.58 2.05 -5.33
N ARG A 48 -7.48 3.27 -4.79
CA ARG A 48 -8.63 3.97 -4.21
C ARG A 48 -9.70 4.24 -5.27
N VAL A 49 -9.32 4.73 -6.45
CA VAL A 49 -10.25 4.99 -7.57
C VAL A 49 -10.92 3.70 -8.03
N VAL A 50 -10.15 2.63 -8.21
CA VAL A 50 -10.66 1.30 -8.59
C VAL A 50 -11.69 0.81 -7.57
N LYS A 51 -11.39 0.86 -6.27
CA LYS A 51 -12.33 0.45 -5.22
C LYS A 51 -13.61 1.31 -5.19
N GLN A 52 -13.51 2.60 -5.51
CA GLN A 52 -14.69 3.49 -5.61
C GLN A 52 -15.56 3.18 -6.82
N LYS A 53 -14.95 2.84 -7.97
CA LYS A 53 -15.70 2.50 -9.19
C LYS A 53 -16.32 1.10 -9.13
N TRP A 54 -15.61 0.13 -8.55
CA TRP A 54 -16.03 -1.25 -8.44
C TRP A 54 -16.09 -1.67 -6.98
N ALA A 55 -17.15 -1.24 -6.30
CA ALA A 55 -17.34 -1.47 -4.87
C ALA A 55 -17.35 -2.96 -4.46
N PHE A 56 -17.56 -3.90 -5.38
CA PHE A 56 -17.44 -5.34 -5.08
C PHE A 56 -16.00 -5.81 -4.86
N LEU A 57 -14.99 -5.05 -5.31
CA LEU A 57 -13.58 -5.34 -5.06
C LEU A 57 -13.13 -4.94 -3.64
N ASP A 58 -13.91 -4.12 -2.93
CA ASP A 58 -13.62 -3.73 -1.55
C ASP A 58 -14.16 -4.75 -0.55
N TRP A 59 -13.41 -5.83 -0.37
CA TRP A 59 -13.74 -6.93 0.54
C TRP A 59 -13.90 -6.47 1.99
N SER A 60 -13.11 -5.47 2.41
CA SER A 60 -13.02 -4.99 3.79
C SER A 60 -14.33 -4.35 4.29
N THR A 61 -15.08 -3.70 3.42
CA THR A 61 -16.34 -3.03 3.76
C THR A 61 -17.56 -3.96 3.66
N LYS A 62 -17.43 -5.10 2.97
CA LYS A 62 -18.56 -5.98 2.63
C LYS A 62 -18.66 -7.26 3.45
N HIS A 63 -17.60 -7.69 4.14
CA HIS A 63 -17.66 -8.83 5.06
C HIS A 63 -18.23 -8.41 6.42
N LYS A 64 -19.51 -8.00 6.42
CA LYS A 64 -20.24 -7.67 7.65
C LYS A 64 -21.17 -8.82 8.00
N ILE A 65 -21.04 -9.34 9.21
CA ILE A 65 -21.93 -10.36 9.76
C ILE A 65 -23.10 -9.63 10.44
N LYS A 66 -24.34 -10.04 10.13
CA LYS A 66 -25.60 -9.45 10.65
C LYS A 66 -25.80 -7.94 10.35
N PRO A 67 -25.66 -7.47 9.09
CA PRO A 67 -25.76 -6.05 8.77
C PRO A 67 -27.19 -5.48 8.86
N THR A 68 -28.22 -6.33 8.92
CA THR A 68 -29.63 -5.94 8.96
C THR A 68 -30.33 -6.50 10.19
N PRO A 69 -31.42 -5.86 10.68
CA PRO A 69 -32.17 -6.33 11.85
C PRO A 69 -32.68 -7.77 11.70
N VAL A 70 -33.09 -8.17 10.49
CA VAL A 70 -33.56 -9.53 10.18
C VAL A 70 -32.44 -10.59 10.15
N ALA A 71 -31.18 -10.16 9.99
CA ALA A 71 -30.03 -11.08 10.02
C ALA A 71 -29.57 -11.40 11.45
N ARG A 72 -30.12 -10.74 12.48
CA ARG A 72 -29.97 -11.18 13.87
C ARG A 72 -30.90 -12.36 14.11
N MET A 73 -30.34 -13.54 14.36
CA MET A 73 -31.07 -14.63 15.00
C MET A 73 -31.57 -14.10 16.35
N VAL A 74 -32.89 -13.99 16.48
CA VAL A 74 -33.62 -13.79 17.73
C VAL A 74 -33.68 -15.08 18.54
#